data_AF-A0A958NKJ8-F1
#
_entry.id   AF-A0A958NKJ8-F1
#
_cell.length_a   1.000
_cell.length_b   1.000
_cell.length_c   1.000
_cell.angle_alpha   90.00
_cell.angle_beta   90.00
_cell.angle_gamma   90.00
#
_symmetry.space_group_name_H-M   'P 1'
#
loop_
_entity.id
_entity.type
_entity.pdbx_description
1 polymer ?
#
loop_
_entity_poly.entity_id
_entity_poly.type
_entity_poly.pdbx_seq_one_letter_code
_entity_poly.pdbx_strand_id
1 'polypeptide(L)'
;MSLKIKKYLVFLLAVLVLLLTYWYFFSRKWVVAIGEDVHWEYRFVNEPSAADQSDWLSRNDLLTLNDEQKSQHLVLQQHIVLNDPESVSEAEVQYSYKYAAQVYINGVLCSDLDEHLISPTTEKDNPAKIEIIEHWRPRIVRIGQPALQKALRKGDNVVQIIVRSLENIKDIRTDHHVLLLLEKGSKNSFPPYFKFSKPNKVFSSSKLPIFKINTYGKSIPDEPKTEAYLEISSENDELNLLKTTTRELNIKMERRGHIAQSFAKKSYTFNTYDQNKKKLKTQLLDLPESSKWVLYGPYADKSLIRNALTYSLYAQMGNYAPRFCFIDLVINTNYQGIYMLTEKIQVGSDHLNLNPLQWDNNDSTKMSGGYLLEIDRNEWQAPYPVKSDSIAHPLYYGVYHPKRKKLKPLIEQKIRDQYFEFEHHLYNKDSIYDYVDLNSFVDYLIITEVTKNIDGYRLSTFLYNPDINAAKPKFYIGPIWDYNFAFGLSSTKNGYDPEGFVYDMDRYIPFWWHTLVNDPIFNKKLTERYTQLRKSTLSDKYIMNQIDSLSAICQPSVRYNFSKWTVLGSSDLWPNYFLGKTYEEEIDYLKNWTEKRLHFLDRQFLRSEEKESE
;
A
#
# COMPACT_ATOMS: atom_id res chain seq x y z
N MET A 1 20.23 -51.70 40.19
CA MET A 1 19.06 -50.85 39.91
C MET A 1 17.90 -51.29 40.80
N SER A 2 17.36 -50.41 41.67
CA SER A 2 16.32 -50.79 42.64
C SER A 2 15.01 -51.21 41.96
N LEU A 3 14.21 -52.05 42.62
CA LEU A 3 12.94 -52.56 42.08
C LEU A 3 11.98 -51.42 41.67
N LYS A 4 12.05 -50.27 42.36
CA LYS A 4 11.29 -49.05 42.01
C LYS A 4 11.74 -48.44 40.68
N ILE A 5 13.05 -48.40 40.40
CA ILE A 5 13.59 -47.85 39.16
C ILE A 5 13.21 -48.74 37.97
N LYS A 6 13.21 -50.07 38.12
CA LYS A 6 12.74 -51.00 37.07
C LYS A 6 11.25 -50.81 36.74
N LYS A 7 10.39 -50.63 37.76
CA LYS A 7 8.96 -50.34 37.54
C LYS A 7 8.74 -49.00 36.85
N TYR A 8 9.48 -47.97 37.24
CA TYR A 8 9.46 -46.67 36.56
C TYR A 8 9.91 -46.79 35.11
N LEU A 9 10.98 -47.53 34.82
CA LEU A 9 11.46 -47.73 33.46
C LEU A 9 10.44 -48.47 32.58
N VAL A 10 9.80 -49.51 33.11
CA VAL A 10 8.74 -50.25 32.39
C VAL A 10 7.52 -49.37 32.14
N PHE A 11 7.12 -48.56 33.12
CA PHE A 11 6.04 -47.59 32.95
C PHE A 11 6.38 -46.53 31.89
N LEU A 12 7.60 -46.00 31.93
CA LEU A 12 8.06 -45.00 30.97
C LEU A 12 8.17 -45.58 29.57
N LEU A 13 8.62 -46.84 29.44
CA LEU A 13 8.62 -47.58 28.17
C LEU A 13 7.20 -47.82 27.67
N ALA A 14 6.25 -48.18 28.55
CA ALA A 14 4.85 -48.37 28.18
C ALA A 14 4.18 -47.06 27.74
N VAL A 15 4.46 -45.94 28.42
CA VAL A 15 4.02 -44.59 28.02
C VAL A 15 4.65 -44.17 26.70
N LEU A 16 5.95 -44.45 26.50
CA LEU A 16 6.63 -44.14 25.24
C LEU A 16 6.06 -44.98 24.09
N VAL A 17 5.78 -46.26 24.32
CA VAL A 17 5.11 -47.14 23.36
C VAL A 17 3.69 -46.65 23.08
N LEU A 18 2.93 -46.21 24.08
CA LEU A 18 1.60 -45.61 23.91
C LEU A 18 1.64 -44.28 23.14
N LEU A 19 2.64 -43.43 23.37
CA LEU A 19 2.83 -42.18 22.64
C LEU A 19 3.29 -42.44 21.20
N LEU A 20 4.19 -43.40 20.99
CA LEU A 20 4.64 -43.82 19.66
C LEU A 20 3.53 -44.52 18.89
N THR A 21 2.71 -45.36 19.53
CA THR A 21 1.52 -45.95 18.88
C THR A 21 0.47 -44.90 18.62
N TYR A 22 0.21 -43.97 19.54
CA TYR A 22 -0.68 -42.83 19.30
C TYR A 22 -0.21 -41.99 18.11
N TRP A 23 1.07 -41.62 18.06
CA TRP A 23 1.65 -40.89 16.94
C TRP A 23 1.60 -41.70 15.63
N TYR A 24 1.84 -43.00 15.70
CA TYR A 24 1.79 -43.92 14.55
C TYR A 24 0.36 -44.13 14.01
N PHE A 25 -0.66 -44.17 14.87
CA PHE A 25 -2.07 -44.38 14.49
C PHE A 25 -2.85 -43.08 14.21
N PHE A 26 -2.46 -41.95 14.81
CA PHE A 26 -3.20 -40.68 14.74
C PHE A 26 -2.46 -39.55 14.00
N SER A 27 -1.29 -39.80 13.42
CA SER A 27 -0.65 -38.82 12.52
C SER A 27 -1.46 -38.66 11.23
N ARG A 28 -1.88 -37.42 10.94
CA ARG A 28 -2.51 -37.06 9.66
C ARG A 28 -1.43 -36.90 8.60
N LYS A 29 -1.68 -37.37 7.38
CA LYS A 29 -0.73 -37.25 6.26
C LYS A 29 -1.44 -36.76 5.01
N TRP A 30 -0.77 -35.89 4.27
CA TRP A 30 -1.22 -35.46 2.94
C TRP A 30 -0.92 -36.57 1.94
N VAL A 31 -1.94 -36.99 1.20
CA VAL A 31 -1.89 -37.98 0.13
C VAL A 31 -2.20 -37.27 -1.18
N VAL A 32 -1.40 -37.52 -2.22
CA VAL A 32 -1.65 -36.96 -3.55
C VAL A 32 -2.74 -37.80 -4.23
N ALA A 33 -3.91 -37.21 -4.43
CA ALA A 33 -5.03 -37.84 -5.12
C ALA A 33 -4.98 -37.59 -6.64
N ILE A 34 -4.45 -36.43 -7.06
CA ILE A 34 -4.19 -36.08 -8.48
C ILE A 34 -2.83 -35.37 -8.54
N GLY A 35 -1.91 -35.84 -9.39
CA GLY A 35 -0.55 -35.28 -9.55
C GLY A 35 -0.43 -34.25 -10.70
N GLU A 36 0.70 -33.54 -10.78
CA GLU A 36 0.95 -32.48 -11.78
C GLU A 36 0.92 -32.98 -13.23
N ASP A 37 1.27 -34.25 -13.46
CA ASP A 37 1.31 -34.91 -14.77
C ASP A 37 -0.04 -35.50 -15.22
N VAL A 38 -1.10 -35.33 -14.41
CA VAL A 38 -2.44 -35.83 -14.75
C VAL A 38 -3.16 -34.79 -15.60
N HIS A 39 -3.50 -35.15 -16.83
CA HIS A 39 -4.31 -34.33 -17.72
C HIS A 39 -5.77 -34.31 -17.27
N TRP A 40 -6.33 -33.13 -17.09
CA TRP A 40 -7.74 -32.95 -16.80
C TRP A 40 -8.54 -32.91 -18.10
N GLU A 41 -9.70 -33.55 -18.11
CA GLU A 41 -10.68 -33.40 -19.17
C GLU A 41 -11.23 -31.97 -19.12
N TYR A 42 -11.54 -31.37 -20.27
CA TYR A 42 -12.03 -29.99 -20.27
C TYR A 42 -13.15 -29.73 -21.29
N ARG A 43 -13.88 -28.64 -21.06
CA ARG A 43 -14.88 -28.09 -21.98
C ARG A 43 -15.13 -26.61 -21.72
N PHE A 44 -15.66 -25.91 -22.72
CA PHE A 44 -16.13 -24.53 -22.58
C PHE A 44 -17.66 -24.50 -22.52
N VAL A 45 -18.23 -23.75 -21.58
CA VAL A 45 -19.68 -23.65 -21.36
C VAL A 45 -20.09 -22.20 -21.11
N ASN A 46 -21.27 -21.80 -21.58
CA ASN A 46 -21.82 -20.46 -21.31
C ASN A 46 -22.31 -20.34 -19.86
N GLU A 47 -22.86 -21.42 -19.30
CA GLU A 47 -23.33 -21.49 -17.91
C GLU A 47 -22.86 -22.82 -17.30
N PRO A 48 -22.16 -22.80 -16.15
CA PRO A 48 -21.66 -24.01 -15.54
C PRO A 48 -22.80 -24.76 -14.83
N SER A 49 -23.27 -25.87 -15.42
CA SER A 49 -24.14 -26.83 -14.74
C SER A 49 -23.34 -28.08 -14.36
N ALA A 50 -23.55 -28.57 -13.13
CA ALA A 50 -22.83 -29.72 -12.58
C ALA A 50 -23.22 -31.09 -13.22
N ALA A 51 -24.14 -31.11 -14.19
CA ALA A 51 -24.84 -32.33 -14.60
C ALA A 51 -24.75 -32.69 -16.09
N ASP A 52 -24.05 -31.92 -16.93
CA ASP A 52 -23.98 -32.25 -18.37
C ASP A 52 -22.90 -33.30 -18.68
N GLN A 53 -23.33 -34.39 -19.32
CA GLN A 53 -22.58 -35.64 -19.52
C GLN A 53 -22.12 -35.91 -20.97
N SER A 54 -22.00 -34.91 -21.83
CA SER A 54 -21.54 -35.15 -23.21
C SER A 54 -20.51 -34.13 -23.67
N ASP A 55 -19.48 -34.64 -24.36
CA ASP A 55 -18.44 -33.93 -25.13
C ASP A 55 -17.27 -33.31 -24.34
N TRP A 56 -16.64 -34.10 -23.46
CA TRP A 56 -15.35 -33.74 -22.86
C TRP A 56 -14.21 -33.87 -23.87
N LEU A 57 -13.36 -32.84 -23.96
CA LEU A 57 -12.16 -32.83 -24.81
C LEU A 57 -10.96 -33.38 -24.01
N SER A 58 -10.08 -34.09 -24.70
CA SER A 58 -8.89 -34.70 -24.08
C SER A 58 -7.57 -34.25 -24.72
N ARG A 59 -6.57 -34.03 -23.86
CA ARG A 59 -5.11 -33.95 -24.12
C ARG A 59 -4.61 -32.85 -25.07
N ASN A 60 -4.54 -31.62 -24.56
CA ASN A 60 -3.60 -30.61 -25.04
C ASN A 60 -2.92 -29.93 -23.84
N ASP A 61 -1.60 -30.05 -23.70
CA ASP A 61 -0.85 -29.44 -22.58
C ASP A 61 -1.02 -27.92 -22.53
N LEU A 62 -1.35 -27.30 -23.67
CA LEU A 62 -1.60 -25.87 -23.83
C LEU A 62 -2.73 -25.63 -24.84
N LEU A 63 -3.77 -24.92 -24.41
CA LEU A 63 -4.92 -24.51 -25.19
C LEU A 63 -4.81 -23.04 -25.54
N THR A 64 -4.67 -22.70 -26.82
CA THR A 64 -4.81 -21.32 -27.29
C THR A 64 -6.29 -20.98 -27.49
N LEU A 65 -6.80 -19.95 -26.81
CA LEU A 65 -8.22 -19.60 -26.82
C LEU A 65 -8.58 -18.67 -27.98
N ASN A 66 -9.67 -18.99 -28.66
CA ASN A 66 -10.32 -18.10 -29.62
C ASN A 66 -11.31 -17.13 -28.91
N ASP A 67 -11.83 -16.14 -29.64
CA ASP A 67 -12.68 -15.10 -29.05
C ASP A 67 -14.04 -15.62 -28.53
N GLU A 68 -14.55 -16.72 -29.10
CA GLU A 68 -15.76 -17.39 -28.60
C GLU A 68 -15.49 -18.05 -27.24
N GLN A 69 -14.42 -18.84 -27.14
CA GLN A 69 -14.02 -19.52 -25.91
C GLN A 69 -13.70 -18.53 -24.78
N LYS A 70 -13.17 -17.36 -25.13
CA LYS A 70 -12.90 -16.27 -24.19
C LYS A 70 -14.17 -15.72 -23.52
N SER A 71 -15.33 -15.85 -24.16
CA SER A 71 -16.64 -15.46 -23.61
C SER A 71 -17.31 -16.54 -22.76
N GLN A 72 -16.68 -17.72 -22.64
CA GLN A 72 -17.21 -18.89 -21.95
C GLN A 72 -16.48 -19.17 -20.63
N HIS A 73 -17.00 -20.13 -19.86
CA HIS A 73 -16.34 -20.73 -18.70
C HIS A 73 -15.62 -22.01 -19.12
N LEU A 74 -14.38 -22.20 -18.66
CA LEU A 74 -13.64 -23.45 -18.84
C LEU A 74 -13.90 -24.34 -17.65
N VAL A 75 -14.52 -25.49 -17.88
CA VAL A 75 -14.67 -26.53 -16.87
C VAL A 75 -13.60 -27.57 -17.09
N LEU A 76 -12.83 -27.88 -16.06
CA LEU A 76 -11.89 -29.00 -16.01
C LEU A 76 -12.45 -30.06 -15.09
N GLN A 77 -12.28 -31.33 -15.43
CA GLN A 77 -12.77 -32.46 -14.65
C GLN A 77 -11.68 -33.52 -14.46
N GLN A 78 -11.70 -34.14 -13.28
CA GLN A 78 -10.96 -35.37 -13.00
C GLN A 78 -11.72 -36.27 -12.02
N HIS A 79 -11.48 -37.58 -12.11
CA HIS A 79 -12.06 -38.58 -11.25
C HIS A 79 -11.07 -39.04 -10.18
N ILE A 80 -11.56 -39.25 -8.96
CA ILE A 80 -10.81 -39.87 -7.87
C ILE A 80 -11.65 -40.98 -7.23
N VAL A 81 -11.01 -42.06 -6.80
CA VAL A 81 -11.69 -43.16 -6.11
C VAL A 81 -11.32 -43.12 -4.63
N LEU A 82 -12.31 -43.05 -3.76
CA LEU A 82 -12.12 -43.00 -2.30
C LEU A 82 -12.76 -44.20 -1.61
N ASN A 83 -11.97 -44.92 -0.81
CA ASN A 83 -12.43 -46.07 -0.04
C ASN A 83 -13.13 -45.65 1.27
N ASP A 84 -12.63 -44.58 1.90
CA ASP A 84 -13.13 -44.04 3.16
C ASP A 84 -13.13 -42.50 3.13
N PRO A 85 -14.19 -41.87 2.56
CA PRO A 85 -14.29 -40.42 2.47
C PRO A 85 -14.38 -39.73 3.84
N GLU A 86 -14.82 -40.43 4.90
CA GLU A 86 -14.92 -39.87 6.25
C GLU A 86 -13.55 -39.66 6.92
N SER A 87 -12.53 -40.36 6.42
CA SER A 87 -11.14 -40.21 6.87
C SER A 87 -10.49 -38.90 6.40
N VAL A 88 -11.05 -38.25 5.37
CA VAL A 88 -10.53 -37.01 4.78
C VAL A 88 -10.94 -35.82 5.64
N SER A 89 -9.93 -35.15 6.21
CA SER A 89 -10.15 -33.99 7.09
C SER A 89 -9.93 -32.64 6.41
N GLU A 90 -9.18 -32.62 5.32
CA GLU A 90 -8.89 -31.43 4.52
C GLU A 90 -8.53 -31.87 3.10
N ALA A 91 -8.76 -31.00 2.12
CA ALA A 91 -8.30 -31.19 0.75
C ALA A 91 -7.65 -29.90 0.27
N GLU A 92 -6.63 -30.04 -0.57
CA GLU A 92 -5.89 -28.94 -1.16
C GLU A 92 -5.92 -29.08 -2.68
N VAL A 93 -6.62 -28.18 -3.37
CA VAL A 93 -6.62 -28.10 -4.84
C VAL A 93 -5.66 -27.01 -5.25
N GLN A 94 -4.60 -27.39 -5.97
CA GLN A 94 -3.65 -26.47 -6.56
C GLN A 94 -3.95 -26.34 -8.05
N TYR A 95 -4.08 -25.11 -8.54
CA TYR A 95 -4.30 -24.86 -9.97
C TYR A 95 -3.49 -23.65 -10.45
N SER A 96 -3.21 -23.62 -11.75
CA SER A 96 -2.26 -22.68 -12.37
C SER A 96 -2.91 -21.42 -12.96
N TYR A 97 -4.15 -21.10 -12.57
CA TYR A 97 -4.93 -20.02 -13.18
C TYR A 97 -4.84 -18.71 -12.42
N LYS A 98 -4.76 -17.63 -13.21
CA LYS A 98 -4.75 -16.24 -12.74
C LYS A 98 -6.10 -15.78 -12.17
N TYR A 99 -7.17 -16.54 -12.38
CA TYR A 99 -8.56 -16.08 -12.41
C TYR A 99 -9.45 -16.75 -11.38
N ALA A 100 -10.72 -16.33 -11.37
CA ALA A 100 -11.75 -16.92 -10.56
C ALA A 100 -11.84 -18.42 -10.85
N ALA A 101 -11.80 -19.25 -9.80
CA ALA A 101 -12.04 -20.67 -9.93
C ALA A 101 -13.04 -21.12 -8.88
N GLN A 102 -14.08 -21.81 -9.32
CA GLN A 102 -14.92 -22.58 -8.42
C GLN A 102 -14.45 -24.02 -8.42
N VAL A 103 -14.37 -24.61 -7.23
CA VAL A 103 -14.09 -26.04 -7.09
C VAL A 103 -15.38 -26.74 -6.69
N TYR A 104 -15.79 -27.70 -7.50
CA TYR A 104 -16.91 -28.59 -7.22
C TYR A 104 -16.40 -30.01 -6.99
N ILE A 105 -17.04 -30.71 -6.06
CA ILE A 105 -16.84 -32.15 -5.86
C ILE A 105 -18.22 -32.79 -5.91
N ASN A 106 -18.43 -33.74 -6.82
CA ASN A 106 -19.72 -34.38 -7.10
C ASN A 106 -20.87 -33.36 -7.25
N GLY A 107 -20.60 -32.24 -7.92
CA GLY A 107 -21.55 -31.14 -8.12
C GLY A 107 -21.83 -30.26 -6.91
N VAL A 108 -21.18 -30.49 -5.77
CA VAL A 108 -21.26 -29.62 -4.59
C VAL A 108 -20.16 -28.56 -4.65
N LEU A 109 -20.55 -27.28 -4.63
CA LEU A 109 -19.61 -26.16 -4.56
C LEU A 109 -18.82 -26.22 -3.24
N CYS A 110 -17.53 -26.51 -3.35
CA CYS A 110 -16.61 -26.63 -2.23
C CYS A 110 -15.79 -25.36 -1.99
N SER A 111 -15.57 -24.56 -3.05
CA SER A 111 -14.89 -23.27 -2.96
C SER A 111 -15.28 -22.38 -4.13
N ASP A 112 -15.40 -21.08 -3.89
CA ASP A 112 -15.60 -20.06 -4.91
C ASP A 112 -14.55 -18.96 -4.71
N LEU A 113 -13.55 -18.92 -5.57
CA LEU A 113 -12.58 -17.83 -5.64
C LEU A 113 -12.98 -16.90 -6.77
N ASP A 114 -13.17 -15.62 -6.44
CA ASP A 114 -13.58 -14.57 -7.37
C ASP A 114 -12.36 -13.88 -8.04
N GLU A 115 -12.57 -13.31 -9.21
CA GLU A 115 -11.58 -12.59 -10.03
C GLU A 115 -11.15 -11.29 -9.38
N HIS A 116 -12.02 -10.70 -8.56
CA HIS A 116 -11.86 -9.36 -7.98
C HIS A 116 -10.82 -9.30 -6.86
N LEU A 117 -10.23 -10.45 -6.52
CA LEU A 117 -9.17 -10.61 -5.55
C LEU A 117 -7.90 -9.81 -5.83
N ILE A 118 -7.68 -9.49 -7.11
CA ILE A 118 -6.49 -8.78 -7.60
C ILE A 118 -6.89 -7.56 -8.45
N SER A 119 -8.20 -7.28 -8.65
CA SER A 119 -8.75 -6.35 -9.65
C SER A 119 -7.81 -5.20 -10.08
N PRO A 120 -7.27 -5.27 -11.31
CA PRO A 120 -7.04 -4.10 -12.13
C PRO A 120 -8.32 -3.69 -12.89
N THR A 121 -9.49 -4.29 -12.62
CA THR A 121 -10.72 -4.09 -13.40
C THR A 121 -11.48 -2.80 -13.07
N THR A 122 -10.81 -1.67 -13.26
CA THR A 122 -11.43 -0.40 -13.67
C THR A 122 -10.45 0.39 -14.55
N GLU A 123 -9.91 -0.23 -15.60
CA GLU A 123 -9.16 0.49 -16.65
C GLU A 123 -9.60 -0.03 -18.02
N LYS A 124 -10.92 0.05 -18.30
CA LYS A 124 -11.47 -0.18 -19.65
C LYS A 124 -11.12 0.95 -20.64
N ASP A 125 -10.49 2.02 -20.18
CA ASP A 125 -10.12 3.18 -21.01
C ASP A 125 -8.59 3.33 -21.12
N ASN A 126 -7.97 2.25 -21.62
CA ASN A 126 -6.67 2.19 -22.32
C ASN A 126 -5.39 2.72 -21.62
N PRO A 127 -4.76 1.93 -20.72
CA PRO A 127 -3.36 2.09 -20.31
C PRO A 127 -2.44 1.42 -21.36
N ALA A 128 -2.37 1.98 -22.56
CA ALA A 128 -1.75 1.33 -23.71
C ALA A 128 -0.36 0.75 -23.38
N LYS A 129 -0.19 -0.57 -23.58
CA LYS A 129 1.09 -1.32 -23.66
C LYS A 129 1.85 -1.67 -22.36
N ILE A 130 1.33 -1.46 -21.16
CA ILE A 130 2.06 -1.90 -19.95
C ILE A 130 1.78 -3.38 -19.67
N GLU A 131 2.83 -4.21 -19.75
CA GLU A 131 2.76 -5.62 -19.39
C GLU A 131 2.85 -5.79 -17.86
N ILE A 132 1.82 -6.38 -17.25
CA ILE A 132 1.82 -6.70 -15.82
C ILE A 132 2.35 -8.13 -15.64
N ILE A 133 3.59 -8.27 -15.15
CA ILE A 133 4.19 -9.58 -14.90
C ILE A 133 3.80 -10.06 -13.52
N GLU A 134 2.98 -11.08 -13.50
CA GLU A 134 2.56 -11.71 -12.27
C GLU A 134 3.61 -12.73 -11.82
N HIS A 135 4.14 -12.56 -10.60
CA HIS A 135 5.06 -13.51 -9.98
C HIS A 135 4.26 -14.65 -9.35
N TRP A 136 3.80 -15.55 -10.22
CA TRP A 136 2.87 -16.62 -9.89
C TRP A 136 3.39 -17.58 -8.82
N ARG A 137 2.47 -17.99 -7.95
CA ARG A 137 2.48 -19.30 -7.29
C ARG A 137 1.19 -20.03 -7.67
N PRO A 138 1.19 -21.37 -7.71
CA PRO A 138 -0.06 -22.13 -7.85
C PRO A 138 -1.08 -21.62 -6.82
N ARG A 139 -2.31 -21.33 -7.25
CA ARG A 139 -3.38 -20.96 -6.32
C ARG A 139 -3.73 -22.22 -5.54
N ILE A 140 -3.68 -22.12 -4.22
CA ILE A 140 -3.98 -23.21 -3.31
C ILE A 140 -5.37 -22.97 -2.71
N VAL A 141 -6.29 -23.89 -2.97
CA VAL A 141 -7.62 -23.89 -2.38
C VAL A 141 -7.69 -24.96 -1.33
N ARG A 142 -7.88 -24.54 -0.09
CA ARG A 142 -8.12 -25.46 1.02
C ARG A 142 -9.60 -25.64 1.23
N ILE A 143 -10.05 -26.88 1.21
CA ILE A 143 -11.42 -27.29 1.44
C ILE A 143 -11.47 -27.97 2.81
N GLY A 144 -12.20 -27.37 3.74
CA GLY A 144 -12.33 -27.91 5.09
C GLY A 144 -13.27 -29.11 5.16
N GLN A 145 -13.11 -29.89 6.23
CA GLN A 145 -13.92 -31.09 6.52
C GLN A 145 -15.44 -30.93 6.31
N PRO A 146 -16.11 -29.84 6.73
CA PRO A 146 -17.56 -29.72 6.58
C PRO A 146 -18.04 -29.69 5.12
N ALA A 147 -17.24 -29.11 4.21
CA ALA A 147 -17.55 -29.11 2.78
C ALA A 147 -17.27 -30.48 2.16
N LEU A 148 -16.15 -31.11 2.55
CA LEU A 148 -15.78 -32.44 2.08
C LEU A 148 -16.77 -33.53 2.48
N GLN A 149 -17.26 -33.51 3.72
CA GLN A 149 -18.27 -34.47 4.19
C GLN A 149 -19.59 -34.36 3.44
N LYS A 150 -19.93 -33.18 2.91
CA LYS A 150 -21.12 -32.99 2.08
C LYS A 150 -20.91 -33.42 0.63
N ALA A 151 -19.67 -33.38 0.15
CA ALA A 151 -19.35 -33.49 -1.25
C ALA A 151 -18.77 -34.87 -1.64
N LEU A 152 -17.90 -35.45 -0.81
CA LEU A 152 -17.26 -36.74 -1.08
C LEU A 152 -18.24 -37.90 -0.82
N ARG A 153 -18.11 -38.95 -1.62
CA ARG A 153 -18.82 -40.22 -1.45
C ARG A 153 -17.85 -41.39 -1.55
N LYS A 154 -18.27 -42.55 -1.04
CA LYS A 154 -17.50 -43.79 -1.22
C LYS A 154 -17.52 -44.22 -2.69
N GLY A 155 -16.37 -44.60 -3.23
CA GLY A 155 -16.20 -44.97 -4.64
C GLY A 155 -15.77 -43.79 -5.50
N ASP A 156 -16.31 -43.70 -6.71
CA ASP A 156 -15.93 -42.68 -7.70
C ASP A 156 -16.45 -41.28 -7.32
N ASN A 157 -15.56 -40.30 -7.38
CA ASN A 157 -15.84 -38.90 -7.11
C ASN A 157 -15.34 -38.05 -8.27
N VAL A 158 -16.18 -37.11 -8.69
CA VAL A 158 -15.86 -36.16 -9.76
C VAL A 158 -15.41 -34.85 -9.13
N VAL A 159 -14.22 -34.39 -9.48
CA VAL A 159 -13.68 -33.09 -9.07
C VAL A 159 -13.69 -32.18 -10.30
N GLN A 160 -14.32 -31.02 -10.18
CA GLN A 160 -14.38 -30.03 -11.24
C GLN A 160 -13.79 -28.70 -10.80
N ILE A 161 -12.99 -28.09 -11.69
CA ILE A 161 -12.49 -26.72 -11.54
C ILE A 161 -13.12 -25.89 -12.65
N ILE A 162 -13.91 -24.90 -12.28
CA ILE A 162 -14.57 -23.99 -13.22
C ILE A 162 -13.81 -22.68 -13.23
N VAL A 163 -13.06 -22.44 -14.30
CA VAL A 163 -12.34 -21.19 -14.55
C VAL A 163 -13.27 -20.23 -15.27
N ARG A 164 -13.45 -19.04 -14.69
CA ARG A 164 -14.30 -17.98 -15.26
C ARG A 164 -13.45 -16.84 -15.84
N SER A 165 -14.10 -15.97 -16.63
CA SER A 165 -13.53 -14.71 -17.13
C SER A 165 -12.30 -14.90 -18.02
N LEU A 166 -12.46 -15.68 -19.09
CA LEU A 166 -11.37 -16.07 -19.99
C LEU A 166 -10.99 -14.97 -21.00
N GLU A 167 -11.67 -13.81 -20.97
CA GLU A 167 -11.58 -12.69 -21.92
C GLU A 167 -10.15 -12.21 -22.22
N ASN A 168 -9.26 -12.29 -21.24
CA ASN A 168 -7.87 -11.83 -21.33
C ASN A 168 -6.85 -12.97 -21.47
N ILE A 169 -7.32 -14.19 -21.76
CA ILE A 169 -6.47 -15.37 -21.80
C ILE A 169 -6.16 -15.74 -23.24
N LYS A 170 -4.86 -15.79 -23.54
CA LYS A 170 -4.37 -16.32 -24.80
C LYS A 170 -4.21 -17.85 -24.72
N ASP A 171 -3.55 -18.34 -23.68
CA ASP A 171 -3.20 -19.76 -23.54
C ASP A 171 -3.52 -20.31 -22.13
N ILE A 172 -4.04 -21.54 -22.06
CA ILE A 172 -4.42 -22.26 -20.84
C ILE A 172 -3.75 -23.63 -20.81
N ARG A 173 -3.11 -24.00 -19.70
CA ARG A 173 -2.61 -25.35 -19.50
C ARG A 173 -3.68 -26.25 -18.88
N THR A 174 -3.92 -27.45 -19.42
CA THR A 174 -4.85 -28.42 -18.81
C THR A 174 -4.16 -29.44 -17.89
N ASP A 175 -2.83 -29.42 -17.85
CA ASP A 175 -1.98 -30.13 -16.92
C ASP A 175 -1.57 -29.20 -15.75
N HIS A 176 -0.88 -29.70 -14.71
CA HIS A 176 -0.46 -28.91 -13.52
C HIS A 176 -1.60 -28.49 -12.57
N HIS A 177 -2.53 -29.42 -12.36
CA HIS A 177 -3.60 -29.32 -11.36
C HIS A 177 -3.43 -30.44 -10.34
N VAL A 178 -3.14 -30.09 -9.09
CA VAL A 178 -2.87 -31.06 -8.03
C VAL A 178 -4.04 -31.11 -7.07
N LEU A 179 -4.46 -32.31 -6.67
CA LEU A 179 -5.37 -32.50 -5.55
C LEU A 179 -4.64 -33.31 -4.46
N LEU A 180 -4.54 -32.72 -3.28
CA LEU A 180 -4.03 -33.38 -2.07
C LEU A 180 -5.19 -33.62 -1.11
N LEU A 181 -5.18 -34.75 -0.42
CA LEU A 181 -6.16 -35.10 0.63
C LEU A 181 -5.43 -35.36 1.95
N LEU A 182 -5.88 -34.73 3.03
CA LEU A 182 -5.35 -34.95 4.38
C LEU A 182 -6.16 -36.05 5.08
N GLU A 183 -5.63 -37.26 5.06
CA GLU A 183 -6.29 -38.46 5.60
C GLU A 183 -5.78 -38.83 7.01
N LYS A 184 -6.65 -39.47 7.81
CA LYS A 184 -6.27 -40.10 9.09
C LYS A 184 -5.69 -41.50 8.84
N GLY A 185 -4.45 -41.73 9.30
CA GLY A 185 -3.92 -43.09 9.50
C GLY A 185 -3.57 -43.92 8.25
N SER A 186 -3.51 -43.36 7.04
CA SER A 186 -3.12 -44.12 5.85
C SER A 186 -1.58 -44.28 5.72
N LYS A 187 -1.14 -45.52 5.47
CA LYS A 187 0.16 -45.84 4.87
C LYS A 187 -0.07 -46.01 3.37
N ASN A 188 0.46 -45.10 2.56
CA ASN A 188 0.70 -45.39 1.15
C ASN A 188 2.10 -44.88 0.75
N SER A 189 2.78 -45.74 -0.01
CA SER A 189 4.07 -45.50 -0.65
C SER A 189 3.83 -45.01 -2.07
N PHE A 190 4.17 -43.76 -2.35
CA PHE A 190 4.26 -43.21 -3.70
C PHE A 190 5.71 -42.78 -3.98
N PRO A 191 6.16 -42.82 -5.25
CA PRO A 191 7.56 -42.63 -5.59
C PRO A 191 8.07 -41.22 -5.21
N PRO A 192 9.32 -41.10 -4.75
CA PRO A 192 9.86 -39.87 -4.18
C PRO A 192 10.37 -38.93 -5.28
N TYR A 193 9.48 -38.42 -6.15
CA TYR A 193 9.89 -37.42 -7.14
C TYR A 193 8.83 -36.31 -7.29
N PHE A 194 8.61 -35.54 -6.22
CA PHE A 194 7.98 -34.22 -6.34
C PHE A 194 9.07 -33.17 -6.47
N LYS A 195 9.30 -32.68 -7.69
CA LYS A 195 9.96 -31.40 -7.92
C LYS A 195 9.03 -30.55 -8.78
N PHE A 196 8.34 -29.63 -8.11
CA PHE A 196 7.61 -28.55 -8.75
C PHE A 196 8.49 -27.91 -9.84
N SER A 197 8.02 -27.86 -11.07
CA SER A 197 8.56 -26.93 -12.05
C SER A 197 8.29 -25.53 -11.52
N LYS A 198 9.34 -24.87 -11.00
CA LYS A 198 9.22 -23.49 -10.52
C LYS A 198 8.65 -22.65 -11.67
N PRO A 199 7.59 -21.85 -11.43
CA PRO A 199 7.19 -20.79 -12.36
C PRO A 199 8.43 -20.01 -12.81
N ASN A 200 8.48 -19.62 -14.08
CA ASN A 200 9.66 -18.99 -14.68
C ASN A 200 10.18 -17.75 -13.90
N LYS A 201 9.35 -17.13 -13.04
CA LYS A 201 9.75 -16.10 -12.05
C LYS A 201 8.95 -16.20 -10.74
N VAL A 202 9.49 -16.87 -9.72
CA VAL A 202 8.91 -16.88 -8.35
C VAL A 202 9.59 -15.84 -7.47
N PHE A 203 8.83 -14.88 -6.93
CA PHE A 203 9.30 -14.09 -5.81
C PHE A 203 9.32 -14.98 -4.56
N SER A 204 10.51 -15.16 -3.97
CA SER A 204 10.70 -16.07 -2.82
C SER A 204 11.36 -15.40 -1.62
N SER A 205 12.00 -14.25 -1.83
CA SER A 205 12.83 -13.62 -0.82
C SER A 205 13.20 -12.19 -1.20
N SER A 206 13.51 -11.37 -0.20
CA SER A 206 13.92 -9.98 -0.36
C SER A 206 14.85 -9.52 0.75
N LYS A 207 15.67 -8.50 0.48
CA LYS A 207 16.38 -7.77 1.54
C LYS A 207 15.47 -6.76 2.25
N LEU A 208 14.40 -6.32 1.60
CA LEU A 208 13.35 -5.55 2.25
C LEU A 208 12.48 -6.47 3.10
N PRO A 209 11.89 -5.97 4.20
CA PRO A 209 10.82 -6.68 4.89
C PRO A 209 9.69 -7.02 3.93
N ILE A 210 9.08 -8.19 4.11
CA ILE A 210 8.01 -8.68 3.25
C ILE A 210 6.69 -8.61 4.00
N PHE A 211 5.70 -7.93 3.43
CA PHE A 211 4.32 -7.96 3.91
C PHE A 211 3.53 -8.92 3.02
N LYS A 212 2.97 -9.97 3.63
CA LYS A 212 2.05 -10.89 3.00
C LYS A 212 0.65 -10.61 3.50
N ILE A 213 -0.26 -10.27 2.60
CA ILE A 213 -1.65 -10.01 2.92
C ILE A 213 -2.53 -11.07 2.28
N ASN A 214 -3.36 -11.71 3.09
CA ASN A 214 -4.40 -12.62 2.64
C ASN A 214 -5.78 -11.98 2.86
N THR A 215 -6.52 -11.74 1.78
CA THR A 215 -7.89 -11.18 1.84
C THR A 215 -8.98 -12.24 1.80
N TYR A 216 -8.61 -13.53 1.86
CA TYR A 216 -9.51 -14.68 1.91
C TYR A 216 -10.54 -14.71 0.78
N GLY A 217 -10.12 -14.40 -0.44
CA GLY A 217 -11.06 -14.39 -1.56
C GLY A 217 -11.78 -13.06 -1.79
N LYS A 218 -11.59 -12.05 -0.93
CA LYS A 218 -12.32 -10.76 -1.02
C LYS A 218 -11.56 -9.67 -1.78
N SER A 219 -12.28 -8.89 -2.59
CA SER A 219 -11.79 -7.67 -3.23
C SER A 219 -11.42 -6.59 -2.22
N ILE A 220 -10.57 -5.64 -2.62
CA ILE A 220 -10.21 -4.47 -1.81
C ILE A 220 -10.80 -3.22 -2.49
N PRO A 221 -11.97 -2.71 -2.07
CA PRO A 221 -12.56 -1.49 -2.63
C PRO A 221 -11.93 -0.23 -2.00
N ASP A 222 -12.39 0.96 -2.41
CA ASP A 222 -12.01 2.24 -1.78
C ASP A 222 -12.66 2.43 -0.40
N GLU A 223 -13.93 2.09 -0.29
CA GLU A 223 -14.66 1.95 0.97
C GLU A 223 -15.77 0.90 0.74
N PRO A 224 -16.14 0.04 1.72
CA PRO A 224 -15.56 -0.10 3.06
C PRO A 224 -14.30 -0.97 3.11
N LYS A 225 -13.56 -0.90 4.22
CA LYS A 225 -12.39 -1.77 4.45
C LYS A 225 -12.75 -3.26 4.45
N THR A 226 -11.98 -4.04 3.69
CA THR A 226 -11.99 -5.50 3.63
C THR A 226 -11.19 -6.11 4.78
N GLU A 227 -11.74 -7.12 5.45
CA GLU A 227 -11.01 -7.92 6.45
C GLU A 227 -9.91 -8.73 5.77
N ALA A 228 -8.70 -8.66 6.30
CA ALA A 228 -7.54 -9.37 5.78
C ALA A 228 -6.59 -9.76 6.91
N TYR A 229 -5.64 -10.63 6.59
CA TYR A 229 -4.62 -11.11 7.51
C TYR A 229 -3.25 -10.74 6.99
N LEU A 230 -2.45 -10.09 7.84
CA LEU A 230 -1.11 -9.63 7.53
C LEU A 230 -0.09 -10.52 8.24
N GLU A 231 0.79 -11.13 7.47
CA GLU A 231 2.02 -11.75 7.96
C GLU A 231 3.21 -10.89 7.53
N ILE A 232 4.17 -10.73 8.43
CA ILE A 232 5.39 -9.95 8.20
C ILE A 232 6.58 -10.90 8.28
N SER A 233 7.45 -10.84 7.27
CA SER A 233 8.77 -11.48 7.28
C SER A 233 9.81 -10.38 7.38
N SER A 234 10.41 -10.24 8.55
CA SER A 234 11.46 -9.24 8.83
C SER A 234 12.45 -9.82 9.82
N GLU A 235 13.58 -10.30 9.32
CA GLU A 235 14.72 -10.80 10.07
C GLU A 235 15.87 -9.79 9.93
N ASN A 236 16.58 -9.52 11.02
CA ASN A 236 17.63 -8.50 11.04
C ASN A 236 18.85 -8.98 10.22
N ASP A 237 19.35 -8.10 9.34
CA ASP A 237 20.59 -8.27 8.55
C ASP A 237 20.69 -9.53 7.65
N GLU A 238 19.60 -10.30 7.51
CA GLU A 238 19.50 -11.47 6.66
C GLU A 238 18.46 -11.31 5.54
N LEU A 239 18.49 -12.24 4.59
CA LEU A 239 17.53 -12.27 3.49
C LEU A 239 16.16 -12.73 4.01
N ASN A 240 15.16 -11.85 3.98
CA ASN A 240 13.77 -12.18 4.33
C ASN A 240 13.21 -13.21 3.36
N LEU A 241 12.71 -14.32 3.89
CA LEU A 241 12.13 -15.38 3.07
C LEU A 241 10.60 -15.27 3.10
N LEU A 242 9.95 -15.38 1.94
CA LEU A 242 8.48 -15.31 1.86
C LEU A 242 7.78 -16.41 2.67
N LYS A 243 8.48 -17.52 2.94
CA LYS A 243 7.98 -18.64 3.74
C LYS A 243 8.08 -18.43 5.25
N THR A 244 8.89 -17.47 5.71
CA THR A 244 9.01 -17.19 7.14
C THR A 244 7.96 -16.16 7.55
N THR A 245 7.57 -16.19 8.81
CA THR A 245 6.66 -15.21 9.41
C THR A 245 7.20 -14.90 10.79
N THR A 246 7.61 -13.66 11.00
CA THR A 246 8.08 -13.16 12.29
C THR A 246 6.95 -12.54 13.08
N ARG A 247 5.89 -12.08 12.40
CA ARG A 247 4.74 -11.46 13.05
C ARG A 247 3.46 -11.56 12.24
N GLU A 248 2.33 -11.61 12.94
CA GLU A 248 1.00 -11.77 12.36
C GLU A 248 0.02 -10.78 12.97
N LEU A 249 -0.89 -10.23 12.16
CA LEU A 249 -1.89 -9.25 12.58
C LEU A 249 -3.19 -9.40 11.79
N ASN A 250 -4.32 -9.27 12.49
CA ASN A 250 -5.60 -9.02 11.84
C ASN A 250 -5.64 -7.56 11.36
N ILE A 251 -6.02 -7.35 10.11
CA ILE A 251 -6.15 -6.02 9.53
C ILE A 251 -7.51 -5.82 8.86
N LYS A 252 -7.88 -4.56 8.68
CA LYS A 252 -8.89 -4.17 7.68
C LYS A 252 -8.27 -3.16 6.74
N MET A 253 -8.39 -3.38 5.43
CA MET A 253 -7.73 -2.56 4.41
C MET A 253 -8.67 -2.10 3.30
N GLU A 254 -8.33 -0.98 2.68
CA GLU A 254 -9.03 -0.40 1.53
C GLU A 254 -8.01 0.23 0.57
N ARG A 255 -8.39 0.48 -0.67
CA ARG A 255 -7.63 1.32 -1.60
C ARG A 255 -7.60 2.76 -1.08
N ARG A 256 -6.68 3.56 -1.59
CA ARG A 256 -6.59 4.98 -1.23
C ARG A 256 -6.11 5.84 -2.38
N GLY A 257 -6.26 7.14 -2.18
CA GLY A 257 -5.88 8.17 -3.15
C GLY A 257 -7.09 8.59 -3.96
N HIS A 258 -6.92 9.62 -4.79
CA HIS A 258 -7.96 10.06 -5.73
C HIS A 258 -7.56 9.62 -7.12
N ILE A 259 -6.72 10.41 -7.80
CA ILE A 259 -6.18 10.08 -9.13
C ILE A 259 -5.35 8.80 -9.08
N ALA A 260 -4.57 8.56 -8.03
CA ALA A 260 -3.76 7.35 -7.91
C ALA A 260 -4.56 6.04 -7.89
N GLN A 261 -5.89 6.08 -7.68
CA GLN A 261 -6.73 4.88 -7.83
C GLN A 261 -6.90 4.45 -9.29
N SER A 262 -6.61 5.31 -10.26
CA SER A 262 -6.60 4.96 -11.70
C SER A 262 -5.28 4.35 -12.16
N PHE A 263 -4.32 4.10 -11.27
CA PHE A 263 -3.05 3.45 -11.58
C PHE A 263 -3.14 1.94 -11.35
N ALA A 264 -2.57 1.11 -12.21
CA ALA A 264 -2.59 -0.34 -12.04
C ALA A 264 -2.03 -0.79 -10.67
N LYS A 265 -0.92 -0.20 -10.22
CA LYS A 265 -0.37 -0.41 -8.87
C LYS A 265 -1.11 0.46 -7.86
N LYS A 266 -2.05 -0.14 -7.14
CA LYS A 266 -2.88 0.56 -6.15
C LYS A 266 -2.11 0.83 -4.86
N SER A 267 -2.41 1.95 -4.22
CA SER A 267 -2.01 2.21 -2.82
C SER A 267 -3.14 1.81 -1.88
N TYR A 268 -2.79 1.43 -0.65
CA TYR A 268 -3.77 0.96 0.34
C TYR A 268 -3.65 1.72 1.66
N THR A 269 -4.75 1.83 2.40
CA THR A 269 -4.68 2.08 3.85
C THR A 269 -5.17 0.86 4.60
N PHE A 270 -4.60 0.62 5.79
CA PHE A 270 -5.08 -0.44 6.66
C PHE A 270 -5.06 -0.02 8.13
N ASN A 271 -5.96 -0.63 8.89
CA ASN A 271 -6.00 -0.54 10.34
C ASN A 271 -5.66 -1.91 10.92
N THR A 272 -5.01 -1.92 12.08
CA THR A 272 -4.64 -3.12 12.84
C THR A 272 -5.67 -3.44 13.92
N TYR A 273 -5.89 -4.72 14.17
CA TYR A 273 -6.87 -5.24 15.12
C TYR A 273 -6.26 -6.36 15.98
N ASP A 274 -6.72 -6.47 17.23
CA ASP A 274 -6.38 -7.58 18.11
C ASP A 274 -7.22 -8.83 17.78
N GLN A 275 -7.02 -9.90 18.55
CA GLN A 275 -7.75 -11.17 18.39
C GLN A 275 -9.27 -11.03 18.62
N ASN A 276 -9.70 -10.01 19.37
CA ASN A 276 -11.10 -9.71 19.67
C ASN A 276 -11.71 -8.71 18.67
N LYS A 277 -11.04 -8.46 17.53
CA LYS A 277 -11.44 -7.47 16.51
C LYS A 277 -11.57 -6.04 17.03
N LYS A 278 -10.89 -5.70 18.13
CA LYS A 278 -10.79 -4.32 18.62
C LYS A 278 -9.61 -3.63 17.95
N LYS A 279 -9.77 -2.35 17.64
CA LYS A 279 -8.71 -1.57 17.00
C LYS A 279 -7.47 -1.54 17.90
N LEU A 280 -6.34 -1.96 17.34
CA LEU A 280 -5.07 -2.09 18.01
C LEU A 280 -4.14 -0.99 17.49
N LYS A 281 -3.57 -0.18 18.38
CA LYS A 281 -2.35 0.57 18.05
C LYS A 281 -1.19 -0.40 18.20
N THR A 282 -0.25 -0.38 17.27
CA THR A 282 0.94 -1.22 17.38
C THR A 282 2.09 -0.64 16.59
N GLN A 283 3.34 -0.91 16.98
CA GLN A 283 4.53 -0.59 16.19
C GLN A 283 4.66 -1.57 15.02
N LEU A 284 5.21 -1.14 13.88
CA LEU A 284 5.52 -2.01 12.74
C LEU A 284 6.91 -1.65 12.21
N LEU A 285 7.84 -2.62 12.12
CA LEU A 285 9.20 -2.41 11.58
C LEU A 285 9.90 -1.19 12.20
N ASP A 286 9.85 -1.10 13.54
CA ASP A 286 10.39 -0.01 14.35
C ASP A 286 9.79 1.39 14.10
N LEU A 287 8.74 1.48 13.28
CA LEU A 287 7.94 2.69 13.17
C LEU A 287 7.10 2.89 14.45
N PRO A 288 6.88 4.14 14.89
CA PRO A 288 6.13 4.40 16.12
C PRO A 288 4.71 3.86 16.08
N GLU A 289 4.13 3.70 17.28
CA GLU A 289 2.88 2.98 17.45
C GLU A 289 1.72 3.67 16.69
N SER A 290 1.10 2.97 15.76
CA SER A 290 -0.03 3.50 14.99
C SER A 290 -1.12 2.45 14.80
N SER A 291 -2.35 2.93 14.64
CA SER A 291 -3.51 2.10 14.29
C SER A 291 -4.02 2.36 12.87
N LYS A 292 -3.33 3.21 12.11
CA LYS A 292 -3.65 3.59 10.73
C LYS A 292 -2.36 3.68 9.94
N TRP A 293 -2.24 2.77 8.99
CA TRP A 293 -1.06 2.59 8.17
C TRP A 293 -1.42 2.79 6.71
N VAL A 294 -0.43 3.15 5.92
CA VAL A 294 -0.52 3.35 4.49
C VAL A 294 0.54 2.48 3.83
N LEU A 295 0.12 1.72 2.83
CA LEU A 295 1.00 1.08 1.87
C LEU A 295 0.95 1.95 0.63
N TYR A 296 1.92 2.87 0.50
CA TYR A 296 2.06 3.71 -0.68
C TYR A 296 2.81 2.96 -1.77
N GLY A 297 2.15 2.71 -2.89
CA GLY A 297 2.72 2.05 -4.06
C GLY A 297 3.13 3.08 -5.11
N PRO A 298 4.40 3.55 -5.14
CA PRO A 298 4.84 4.46 -6.19
C PRO A 298 4.72 3.76 -7.54
N TYR A 299 3.88 4.32 -8.41
CA TYR A 299 3.63 3.85 -9.77
C TYR A 299 4.18 4.84 -10.80
N ALA A 300 3.72 6.10 -10.74
CA ALA A 300 4.26 7.17 -11.57
C ALA A 300 5.67 7.61 -11.13
N ASP A 301 5.98 7.54 -9.83
CA ASP A 301 7.33 7.78 -9.34
C ASP A 301 8.24 6.57 -9.62
N LYS A 302 8.92 6.59 -10.77
CA LYS A 302 9.84 5.53 -11.20
C LYS A 302 11.17 5.55 -10.43
N SER A 303 11.46 6.58 -9.63
CA SER A 303 12.57 6.56 -8.66
C SER A 303 12.22 5.79 -7.39
N LEU A 304 10.92 5.57 -7.13
CA LEU A 304 10.34 4.96 -5.93
C LEU A 304 10.54 5.75 -4.62
N ILE A 305 11.34 6.83 -4.62
CA ILE A 305 11.88 7.43 -3.39
C ILE A 305 11.50 8.91 -3.19
N ARG A 306 10.74 9.58 -4.07
CA ARG A 306 10.49 11.05 -3.93
C ARG A 306 9.77 11.44 -2.64
N ASN A 307 8.75 10.65 -2.27
CA ASN A 307 8.05 10.83 -0.99
C ASN A 307 9.00 10.60 0.20
N ALA A 308 9.74 9.48 0.18
CA ALA A 308 10.69 9.11 1.21
C ALA A 308 11.78 10.18 1.39
N LEU A 309 12.36 10.66 0.29
CA LEU A 309 13.36 11.72 0.28
C LEU A 309 12.81 12.99 0.94
N THR A 310 11.63 13.44 0.55
CA THR A 310 11.01 14.63 1.14
C THR A 310 10.78 14.46 2.64
N TYR A 311 10.22 13.33 3.06
CA TYR A 311 9.93 13.07 4.48
C TYR A 311 11.23 13.02 5.29
N SER A 312 12.29 12.41 4.76
CA SER A 312 13.62 12.41 5.38
C SER A 312 14.20 13.82 5.50
N LEU A 313 14.14 14.64 4.45
CA LEU A 313 14.67 16.01 4.49
C LEU A 313 13.90 16.88 5.50
N TYR A 314 12.57 16.83 5.51
CA TYR A 314 11.76 17.62 6.44
C TYR A 314 11.96 17.19 7.91
N ALA A 315 12.08 15.88 8.15
CA ALA A 315 12.44 15.36 9.47
C ALA A 315 13.81 15.88 9.95
N GLN A 316 14.79 15.91 9.05
CA GLN A 316 16.16 16.37 9.33
C GLN A 316 16.29 17.91 9.40
N MET A 317 15.26 18.65 8.96
CA MET A 317 15.11 20.07 9.27
C MET A 317 14.63 20.30 10.72
N GLY A 318 14.19 19.24 11.42
CA GLY A 318 13.69 19.30 12.79
C GLY A 318 12.17 19.28 12.90
N ASN A 319 11.45 19.00 11.80
CA ASN A 319 9.98 19.00 11.77
C ASN A 319 9.42 17.58 11.82
N TYR A 320 8.16 17.43 12.24
CA TYR A 320 7.49 16.14 12.12
C TYR A 320 7.14 15.85 10.65
N ALA A 321 7.65 14.73 10.13
CA ALA A 321 7.16 14.06 8.93
C ALA A 321 6.73 12.64 9.30
N PRO A 322 5.75 12.05 8.59
CA PRO A 322 5.41 10.64 8.75
C PRO A 322 6.64 9.75 8.58
N ARG A 323 6.89 8.86 9.55
CA ARG A 323 7.99 7.88 9.44
C ARG A 323 7.58 6.76 8.51
N PHE A 324 8.58 6.25 7.79
CA PHE A 324 8.37 5.25 6.77
C PHE A 324 9.49 4.21 6.75
N CYS A 325 9.19 3.07 6.12
CA CYS A 325 10.20 2.12 5.64
C CYS A 325 9.75 1.53 4.29
N PHE A 326 10.69 0.97 3.53
CA PHE A 326 10.37 0.26 2.30
C PHE A 326 10.12 -1.22 2.57
N ILE A 327 9.09 -1.77 1.93
CA ILE A 327 8.72 -3.18 2.04
C ILE A 327 8.44 -3.75 0.65
N ASP A 328 8.55 -5.06 0.53
CA ASP A 328 7.98 -5.81 -0.59
C ASP A 328 6.60 -6.33 -0.22
N LEU A 329 5.61 -6.05 -1.06
CA LEU A 329 4.23 -6.41 -0.80
C LEU A 329 3.82 -7.65 -1.61
N VAL A 330 3.13 -8.58 -0.96
CA VAL A 330 2.48 -9.73 -1.58
C VAL A 330 1.02 -9.76 -1.13
N ILE A 331 0.08 -9.75 -2.07
CA ILE A 331 -1.36 -9.87 -1.78
C ILE A 331 -1.87 -11.15 -2.42
N ASN A 332 -2.49 -12.04 -1.64
CA ASN A 332 -3.04 -13.32 -2.10
C ASN A 332 -2.06 -14.11 -2.98
N THR A 333 -0.81 -14.24 -2.51
CA THR A 333 0.32 -14.89 -3.20
C THR A 333 0.94 -14.13 -4.38
N ASN A 334 0.34 -13.03 -4.82
CA ASN A 334 0.84 -12.22 -5.93
C ASN A 334 1.71 -11.06 -5.43
N TYR A 335 2.96 -11.03 -5.87
CA TYR A 335 3.87 -9.93 -5.62
C TYR A 335 3.37 -8.63 -6.27
N GLN A 336 3.35 -7.55 -5.47
CA GLN A 336 2.87 -6.23 -5.85
C GLN A 336 4.00 -5.22 -6.05
N GLY A 337 5.28 -5.58 -5.86
CA GLY A 337 6.38 -4.62 -5.97
C GLY A 337 6.78 -4.01 -4.63
N ILE A 338 7.65 -3.00 -4.74
CA ILE A 338 8.13 -2.20 -3.62
C ILE A 338 7.03 -1.21 -3.21
N TYR A 339 6.76 -1.13 -1.92
CA TYR A 339 5.87 -0.14 -1.30
C TYR A 339 6.61 0.62 -0.21
N MET A 340 6.19 1.85 0.03
CA MET A 340 6.55 2.59 1.24
C MET A 340 5.45 2.35 2.29
N LEU A 341 5.81 1.65 3.37
CA LEU A 341 4.97 1.60 4.57
C LEU A 341 5.18 2.90 5.32
N THR A 342 4.10 3.65 5.55
CA THR A 342 4.12 4.88 6.35
C THR A 342 2.91 4.95 7.24
N GLU A 343 3.02 5.62 8.38
CA GLU A 343 1.84 5.96 9.16
C GLU A 343 0.98 7.00 8.43
N LYS A 344 -0.34 6.98 8.67
CA LYS A 344 -1.20 8.10 8.28
C LYS A 344 -1.03 9.23 9.31
N ILE A 345 -1.06 10.49 8.86
CA ILE A 345 -1.01 11.67 9.74
C ILE A 345 -2.03 11.53 10.88
N GLN A 346 -1.50 11.64 12.09
CA GLN A 346 -2.21 11.49 13.36
C GLN A 346 -1.69 12.53 14.36
N VAL A 347 -2.56 12.84 15.31
CA VAL A 347 -2.27 13.73 16.44
C VAL A 347 -1.88 12.88 17.64
N GLY A 348 -0.77 13.22 18.29
CA GLY A 348 -0.25 12.56 19.48
C GLY A 348 1.24 12.83 19.70
N SER A 349 1.74 12.53 20.92
CA SER A 349 3.14 12.78 21.31
C SER A 349 4.16 12.10 20.39
N ASP A 350 3.84 10.88 19.94
CA ASP A 350 4.69 10.14 19.02
C ASP A 350 4.43 10.49 17.55
N HIS A 351 3.55 11.46 17.22
CA HIS A 351 3.21 11.86 15.85
C HIS A 351 3.30 13.39 15.71
N LEU A 352 2.27 14.06 15.16
CA LEU A 352 2.14 15.50 15.30
C LEU A 352 1.82 15.80 16.77
N ASN A 353 2.81 16.35 17.48
CA ASN A 353 2.71 16.68 18.89
C ASN A 353 1.77 17.87 19.12
N LEU A 354 0.47 17.54 19.12
CA LEU A 354 -0.64 18.46 19.29
C LEU A 354 -1.56 17.86 20.36
N ASN A 355 -1.94 18.64 21.36
CA ASN A 355 -2.92 18.20 22.35
C ASN A 355 -4.28 18.04 21.66
N PRO A 356 -4.92 16.86 21.68
CA PRO A 356 -6.19 16.66 20.98
C PRO A 356 -7.28 17.62 21.48
N LEU A 357 -8.06 18.21 20.57
CA LEU A 357 -9.25 18.98 20.92
C LEU A 357 -10.23 18.12 21.74
N GLN A 358 -10.59 18.63 22.92
CA GLN A 358 -11.55 18.04 23.83
C GLN A 358 -12.64 19.07 24.17
N TRP A 359 -13.83 18.59 24.51
CA TRP A 359 -14.94 19.44 24.96
C TRP A 359 -15.87 18.67 25.90
N ASP A 360 -16.59 19.41 26.73
CA ASP A 360 -17.64 18.86 27.58
C ASP A 360 -18.89 18.51 26.75
N ASN A 361 -19.44 17.31 26.97
CA ASN A 361 -20.61 16.83 26.25
C ASN A 361 -21.90 17.57 26.64
N ASN A 362 -21.97 18.11 27.86
CA ASN A 362 -23.10 18.87 28.40
C ASN A 362 -22.90 20.39 28.23
N ASP A 363 -21.67 20.85 28.04
CA ASP A 363 -21.36 22.28 27.87
C ASP A 363 -20.29 22.50 26.79
N SER A 364 -20.72 22.74 25.55
CA SER A 364 -19.79 22.97 24.44
C SER A 364 -19.00 24.27 24.53
N THR A 365 -19.24 25.15 25.51
CA THR A 365 -18.39 26.32 25.74
C THR A 365 -17.07 25.96 26.43
N LYS A 366 -17.04 24.80 27.13
CA LYS A 366 -15.85 24.25 27.77
C LYS A 366 -15.12 23.33 26.80
N MET A 367 -14.04 23.83 26.24
CA MET A 367 -13.18 23.14 25.28
C MET A 367 -11.71 23.42 25.56
N SER A 368 -10.80 22.55 25.11
CA SER A 368 -9.35 22.74 25.26
C SER A 368 -8.58 21.93 24.23
N GLY A 369 -7.29 22.25 24.04
CA GLY A 369 -6.43 21.60 23.05
C GLY A 369 -6.60 22.18 21.65
N GLY A 370 -6.04 21.49 20.66
CA GLY A 370 -5.89 22.00 19.31
C GLY A 370 -6.47 21.09 18.24
N TYR A 371 -6.53 21.63 17.02
CA TYR A 371 -7.13 21.00 15.86
C TYR A 371 -6.20 21.12 14.64
N LEU A 372 -6.40 20.20 13.69
CA LEU A 372 -5.65 20.11 12.44
C LEU A 372 -6.62 20.32 11.28
N LEU A 373 -6.32 21.30 10.45
CA LEU A 373 -6.98 21.62 9.20
C LEU A 373 -6.21 21.04 8.02
N GLU A 374 -6.90 20.88 6.90
CA GLU A 374 -6.33 20.48 5.61
C GLU A 374 -6.92 21.36 4.51
N ILE A 375 -6.04 21.96 3.70
CA ILE A 375 -6.40 22.57 2.41
C ILE A 375 -6.48 21.43 1.39
N ASP A 376 -7.68 21.15 0.90
CA ASP A 376 -8.00 20.16 -0.14
C ASP A 376 -9.34 20.53 -0.79
N ARG A 377 -9.86 19.69 -1.68
CA ARG A 377 -10.84 20.07 -2.69
C ARG A 377 -12.24 20.42 -2.19
N ASN A 378 -12.68 20.03 -0.99
CA ASN A 378 -14.11 20.06 -0.65
C ASN A 378 -14.41 20.11 0.85
N GLU A 379 -14.51 21.27 1.49
CA GLU A 379 -15.33 21.43 2.72
C GLU A 379 -15.80 22.88 2.87
N TRP A 380 -14.90 23.80 3.22
CA TRP A 380 -15.19 25.21 3.46
C TRP A 380 -14.42 26.07 2.50
N GLN A 381 -15.10 27.04 1.90
CA GLN A 381 -14.46 28.05 1.08
C GLN A 381 -13.63 28.99 1.98
N ALA A 382 -12.38 29.23 1.59
CA ALA A 382 -11.54 30.23 2.24
C ALA A 382 -12.18 31.64 2.09
N PRO A 383 -12.17 32.46 3.16
CA PRO A 383 -12.84 33.76 3.15
C PRO A 383 -12.23 34.78 2.18
N TYR A 384 -10.94 34.67 1.86
CA TYR A 384 -10.25 35.60 0.96
C TYR A 384 -9.91 34.95 -0.39
N PRO A 385 -9.91 35.72 -1.50
CA PRO A 385 -9.66 35.19 -2.83
C PRO A 385 -8.22 34.75 -3.03
N VAL A 386 -8.01 33.83 -3.97
CA VAL A 386 -6.68 33.46 -4.50
C VAL A 386 -6.14 34.60 -5.37
N LYS A 387 -4.81 34.69 -5.55
CA LYS A 387 -4.16 35.65 -6.48
C LYS A 387 -4.85 35.62 -7.86
N SER A 388 -5.03 36.81 -8.46
CA SER A 388 -5.73 37.06 -9.74
C SER A 388 -7.17 36.52 -9.76
N ASP A 389 -8.07 37.32 -9.22
CA ASP A 389 -9.48 37.05 -9.00
C ASP A 389 -10.21 36.56 -10.27
N SER A 390 -10.59 35.29 -10.25
CA SER A 390 -11.84 34.87 -10.87
C SER A 390 -12.56 33.96 -9.88
N ILE A 391 -13.80 34.35 -9.55
CA ILE A 391 -14.79 33.64 -8.73
C ILE A 391 -14.90 32.13 -9.06
N ALA A 392 -14.37 31.69 -10.21
CA ALA A 392 -14.37 30.32 -10.70
C ALA A 392 -13.47 29.33 -9.91
N HIS A 393 -12.51 29.77 -9.08
CA HIS A 393 -11.52 28.86 -8.46
C HIS A 393 -11.25 29.14 -6.97
N PRO A 394 -12.24 28.97 -6.08
CA PRO A 394 -12.05 29.15 -4.64
C PRO A 394 -11.04 28.16 -4.05
N LEU A 395 -10.29 28.61 -3.04
CA LEU A 395 -9.52 27.74 -2.16
C LEU A 395 -10.47 27.07 -1.16
N TYR A 396 -10.29 25.77 -0.93
CA TYR A 396 -11.07 25.03 0.05
C TYR A 396 -10.18 24.47 1.15
N TYR A 397 -10.74 24.40 2.35
CA TYR A 397 -10.11 23.81 3.53
C TYR A 397 -11.15 23.14 4.43
N GLY A 398 -10.71 22.26 5.33
CA GLY A 398 -11.60 21.49 6.20
C GLY A 398 -10.92 20.99 7.46
N VAL A 399 -11.69 20.38 8.38
CA VAL A 399 -11.13 19.83 9.63
C VAL A 399 -10.70 18.39 9.43
N TYR A 400 -9.39 18.17 9.40
CA TYR A 400 -8.81 16.84 9.33
C TYR A 400 -8.84 16.13 10.71
N HIS A 401 -8.52 16.84 11.79
CA HIS A 401 -8.58 16.30 13.16
C HIS A 401 -9.12 17.32 14.19
N PRO A 402 -10.12 16.95 15.02
CA PRO A 402 -10.85 15.68 15.02
C PRO A 402 -11.73 15.55 13.76
N LYS A 403 -12.23 14.34 13.47
CA LYS A 403 -13.11 14.14 12.30
C LYS A 403 -14.30 15.10 12.38
N ARG A 404 -14.51 15.92 11.35
CA ARG A 404 -15.59 16.93 11.29
C ARG A 404 -16.96 16.42 11.74
N LYS A 405 -17.38 15.23 11.31
CA LYS A 405 -18.66 14.62 11.71
C LYS A 405 -18.85 14.37 13.22
N LYS A 406 -17.80 14.55 14.03
CA LYS A 406 -17.86 14.47 15.49
C LYS A 406 -17.93 15.84 16.16
N LEU A 407 -17.71 16.92 15.43
CA LEU A 407 -17.73 18.28 15.96
C LEU A 407 -19.17 18.70 16.30
N LYS A 408 -19.29 19.46 17.38
CA LYS A 408 -20.51 20.20 17.69
C LYS A 408 -20.53 21.51 16.87
N PRO A 409 -21.71 22.01 16.46
CA PRO A 409 -21.81 23.23 15.64
C PRO A 409 -21.07 24.45 16.21
N LEU A 410 -21.12 24.67 17.53
CA LEU A 410 -20.41 25.78 18.18
C LEU A 410 -18.89 25.70 18.00
N ILE A 411 -18.33 24.50 18.10
CA ILE A 411 -16.88 24.26 17.98
C ILE A 411 -16.47 24.42 16.53
N GLU A 412 -17.27 23.88 15.61
CA GLU A 412 -17.06 24.04 14.17
C GLU A 412 -17.05 25.53 13.77
N GLN A 413 -18.02 26.31 14.27
CA GLN A 413 -18.07 27.75 14.00
C GLN A 413 -16.84 28.47 14.56
N LYS A 414 -16.43 28.16 15.80
CA LYS A 414 -15.25 28.78 16.41
C LYS A 414 -13.95 28.49 15.64
N ILE A 415 -13.79 27.28 15.09
CA ILE A 415 -12.65 26.95 14.22
C ILE A 415 -12.66 27.81 12.95
N ARG A 416 -13.83 27.98 12.33
CA ARG A 416 -13.99 28.81 11.13
C ARG A 416 -13.69 30.28 11.42
N ASP A 417 -14.17 30.80 12.55
CA ASP A 417 -13.90 32.18 12.98
C ASP A 417 -12.41 32.41 13.23
N GLN A 418 -11.72 31.45 13.86
CA GLN A 418 -10.26 31.54 14.05
C GLN A 418 -9.48 31.51 12.74
N TYR A 419 -9.88 30.66 11.78
CA TYR A 419 -9.26 30.65 10.45
C TYR A 419 -9.53 31.96 9.69
N PHE A 420 -10.74 32.52 9.83
CA PHE A 420 -11.07 33.84 9.29
C PHE A 420 -10.18 34.93 9.87
N GLU A 421 -10.00 34.99 11.19
CA GLU A 421 -9.12 35.97 11.85
C GLU A 421 -7.66 35.84 11.37
N PHE A 422 -7.17 34.61 11.22
CA PHE A 422 -5.85 34.33 10.66
C PHE A 422 -5.68 34.93 9.26
N GLU A 423 -6.59 34.62 8.33
CA GLU A 423 -6.49 35.17 6.97
C GLU A 423 -6.75 36.69 6.95
N HIS A 424 -7.60 37.21 7.83
CA HIS A 424 -7.90 38.65 7.92
C HIS A 424 -6.65 39.48 8.16
N HIS A 425 -5.84 39.11 9.15
CA HIS A 425 -4.60 39.82 9.48
C HIS A 425 -3.52 39.68 8.40
N LEU A 426 -3.46 38.52 7.73
CA LEU A 426 -2.59 38.32 6.56
C LEU A 426 -3.04 39.15 5.34
N TYR A 427 -4.34 39.32 5.15
CA TYR A 427 -4.89 40.09 4.04
C TYR A 427 -4.66 41.59 4.24
N ASN A 428 -4.92 42.10 5.44
CA ASN A 428 -4.72 43.49 5.81
C ASN A 428 -3.25 43.83 6.11
N LYS A 429 -2.39 42.81 6.22
CA LYS A 429 -0.95 42.92 6.49
C LYS A 429 -0.65 43.60 7.84
N ASP A 430 -1.45 43.30 8.85
CA ASP A 430 -1.32 43.84 10.20
C ASP A 430 -1.16 42.70 11.22
N SER A 431 -0.25 42.86 12.18
CA SER A 431 -0.01 41.87 13.26
C SER A 431 0.21 40.42 12.79
N ILE A 432 0.72 40.20 11.57
CA ILE A 432 0.84 38.89 10.91
C ILE A 432 1.42 37.81 11.86
N TYR A 433 2.49 38.13 12.57
CA TYR A 433 3.25 37.18 13.41
C TYR A 433 2.60 36.86 14.76
N ASP A 434 1.47 37.50 15.09
CA ASP A 434 0.60 37.04 16.16
C ASP A 434 -0.23 35.83 15.72
N TYR A 435 -0.51 35.68 14.42
CA TYR A 435 -1.38 34.67 13.83
C TYR A 435 -0.62 33.61 13.02
N VAL A 436 0.62 33.90 12.60
CA VAL A 436 1.51 32.99 11.88
C VAL A 436 2.65 32.54 12.78
N ASP A 437 2.88 31.23 12.89
CA ASP A 437 4.16 30.73 13.36
C ASP A 437 5.21 30.84 12.25
N LEU A 438 6.09 31.83 12.40
CA LEU A 438 7.09 32.19 11.39
C LEU A 438 8.01 31.02 11.02
N ASN A 439 8.45 30.21 11.99
CA ASN A 439 9.41 29.12 11.73
C ASN A 439 8.80 28.01 10.87
N SER A 440 7.60 27.52 11.23
CA SER A 440 6.93 26.46 10.47
C SER A 440 6.61 26.90 9.05
N PHE A 441 6.17 28.15 8.84
CA PHE A 441 5.88 28.67 7.49
C PHE A 441 7.15 28.83 6.64
N VAL A 442 8.26 29.27 7.23
CA VAL A 442 9.55 29.33 6.53
C VAL A 442 10.04 27.93 6.15
N ASP A 443 10.03 26.98 7.09
CA ASP A 443 10.49 25.61 6.82
C ASP A 443 9.60 24.90 5.78
N TYR A 444 8.29 25.12 5.83
CA TYR A 444 7.35 24.59 4.85
C TYR A 444 7.57 25.21 3.46
N LEU A 445 7.78 26.53 3.36
CA LEU A 445 8.10 27.17 2.08
C LEU A 445 9.40 26.60 1.51
N ILE A 446 10.45 26.49 2.32
CA ILE A 446 11.74 25.96 1.88
C ILE A 446 11.58 24.54 1.33
N ILE A 447 10.95 23.62 2.06
CA ILE A 447 10.85 22.23 1.59
C ILE A 447 9.94 22.10 0.35
N THR A 448 8.82 22.82 0.31
CA THR A 448 7.92 22.82 -0.85
C THR A 448 8.63 23.36 -2.08
N GLU A 449 9.40 24.44 -1.95
CA GLU A 449 10.14 25.01 -3.07
C GLU A 449 11.37 24.18 -3.45
N VAL A 450 12.15 23.64 -2.51
CA VAL A 450 13.29 22.74 -2.81
C VAL A 450 12.84 21.52 -3.61
N THR A 451 11.70 20.95 -3.24
CA THR A 451 11.14 19.79 -3.93
C THR A 451 10.32 20.18 -5.17
N LYS A 452 9.93 21.45 -5.29
CA LYS A 452 8.98 21.98 -6.28
C LYS A 452 7.72 21.10 -6.40
N ASN A 453 7.16 20.71 -5.26
CA ASN A 453 5.91 19.94 -5.24
C ASN A 453 4.79 20.80 -5.82
N ILE A 454 4.30 20.43 -7.01
CA ILE A 454 3.33 21.26 -7.74
C ILE A 454 2.02 21.45 -6.97
N ASP A 455 1.65 20.54 -6.06
CA ASP A 455 0.41 20.62 -5.31
C ASP A 455 0.61 21.04 -3.85
N GLY A 456 1.87 21.24 -3.43
CA GLY A 456 2.29 21.42 -2.03
C GLY A 456 1.81 22.68 -1.32
N TYR A 457 0.96 23.51 -1.92
CA TYR A 457 0.30 24.63 -1.23
C TYR A 457 -1.23 24.57 -1.30
N ARG A 458 -1.78 23.65 -2.08
CA ARG A 458 -3.20 23.68 -2.50
C ARG A 458 -3.96 22.39 -2.27
N LEU A 459 -3.25 21.28 -2.03
CA LEU A 459 -3.83 19.97 -1.78
C LEU A 459 -2.98 19.27 -0.72
N SER A 460 -3.61 18.49 0.16
CA SER A 460 -2.92 17.80 1.25
C SER A 460 -1.97 18.72 2.05
N THR A 461 -2.35 19.99 2.19
CA THR A 461 -1.58 21.01 2.91
C THR A 461 -2.22 21.21 4.28
N PHE A 462 -1.48 20.91 5.34
CA PHE A 462 -2.01 20.87 6.69
C PHE A 462 -1.66 22.13 7.47
N LEU A 463 -2.61 22.66 8.24
CA LEU A 463 -2.38 23.73 9.22
C LEU A 463 -2.95 23.31 10.57
N TYR A 464 -2.34 23.71 11.67
CA TYR A 464 -2.88 23.45 13.00
C TYR A 464 -2.84 24.67 13.90
N ASN A 465 -3.83 24.74 14.77
CA ASN A 465 -3.85 25.66 15.90
C ASN A 465 -3.74 24.83 17.19
N PRO A 466 -2.74 25.08 18.06
CA PRO A 466 -2.51 24.29 19.26
C PRO A 466 -3.52 24.53 20.40
N ASP A 467 -4.25 25.64 20.36
CA ASP A 467 -5.16 26.04 21.43
C ASP A 467 -6.41 26.76 20.88
N ILE A 468 -7.53 26.03 20.90
CA ILE A 468 -8.85 26.55 20.53
C ILE A 468 -9.27 27.77 21.36
N ASN A 469 -8.68 28.04 22.52
CA ASN A 469 -9.01 29.20 23.36
C ASN A 469 -7.99 30.35 23.27
N ALA A 470 -6.99 30.25 22.39
CA ALA A 470 -6.03 31.33 22.20
C ALA A 470 -6.75 32.63 21.81
N ALA A 471 -6.46 33.71 22.54
CA ALA A 471 -7.02 35.04 22.25
C ALA A 471 -6.57 35.58 20.89
N LYS A 472 -5.39 35.15 20.41
CA LYS A 472 -4.91 35.35 19.05
C LYS A 472 -4.63 33.97 18.45
N PRO A 473 -5.49 33.44 17.57
CA PRO A 473 -5.33 32.10 17.01
C PRO A 473 -4.10 32.02 16.11
N LYS A 474 -2.98 31.57 16.68
CA LYS A 474 -1.75 31.31 15.93
C LYS A 474 -1.80 29.97 15.21
N PHE A 475 -1.61 30.00 13.91
CA PHE A 475 -1.51 28.82 13.06
C PHE A 475 -0.06 28.45 12.76
N TYR A 476 0.17 27.15 12.77
CA TYR A 476 1.38 26.49 12.32
C TYR A 476 1.06 25.71 11.05
N ILE A 477 2.03 25.52 10.17
CA ILE A 477 1.85 24.74 8.94
C ILE A 477 2.64 23.43 8.99
N GLY A 478 2.08 22.40 8.37
CA GLY A 478 2.54 21.03 8.43
C GLY A 478 1.65 20.12 9.30
N PRO A 479 1.96 18.81 9.36
CA PRO A 479 3.09 18.16 8.71
C PRO A 479 2.92 18.07 7.19
N ILE A 480 4.02 17.78 6.49
CA ILE A 480 3.99 17.55 5.04
C ILE A 480 3.35 16.19 4.69
N TRP A 481 2.73 16.12 3.51
CA TRP A 481 2.12 14.91 2.96
C TRP A 481 2.07 14.97 1.43
N ASP A 482 2.09 13.81 0.76
CA ASP A 482 1.87 13.66 -0.70
C ASP A 482 2.83 14.48 -1.60
N TYR A 483 4.13 14.20 -1.46
CA TYR A 483 5.22 14.79 -2.26
C TYR A 483 5.66 13.88 -3.42
N ASN A 484 4.72 13.10 -3.95
CA ASN A 484 4.95 12.23 -5.09
C ASN A 484 5.09 13.01 -6.41
N PHE A 485 4.46 14.19 -6.54
CA PHE A 485 4.58 15.07 -7.72
C PHE A 485 5.60 16.19 -7.50
N ALA A 486 6.79 15.78 -7.07
CA ALA A 486 7.92 16.63 -6.77
C ALA A 486 9.17 16.20 -7.57
N PHE A 487 10.26 16.94 -7.40
CA PHE A 487 11.57 16.64 -7.96
C PHE A 487 11.56 16.34 -9.47
N GLY A 488 11.01 17.29 -10.22
CA GLY A 488 11.03 17.23 -11.68
C GLY A 488 10.11 16.19 -12.30
N LEU A 489 9.27 15.50 -11.53
CA LEU A 489 8.45 14.41 -12.05
C LEU A 489 7.38 14.91 -13.03
N SER A 490 6.69 16.00 -12.70
CA SER A 490 5.47 16.43 -13.39
C SER A 490 5.75 17.20 -14.69
N SER A 491 5.24 16.70 -15.81
CA SER A 491 5.14 17.40 -17.11
C SER A 491 4.14 18.56 -17.09
N THR A 492 3.26 18.60 -16.09
CA THR A 492 2.28 19.69 -15.91
C THR A 492 2.80 20.76 -14.97
N LYS A 493 2.24 21.98 -15.11
CA LYS A 493 2.47 23.11 -14.21
C LYS A 493 3.95 23.46 -14.01
N ASN A 494 4.75 23.25 -15.05
CA ASN A 494 6.21 23.44 -15.05
C ASN A 494 6.92 22.69 -13.91
N GLY A 495 6.35 21.59 -13.41
CA GLY A 495 6.94 20.80 -12.33
C GLY A 495 8.29 20.18 -12.69
N TYR A 496 8.54 19.96 -13.99
CA TYR A 496 9.79 19.46 -14.55
C TYR A 496 10.89 20.53 -14.66
N ASP A 497 10.52 21.80 -14.69
CA ASP A 497 11.47 22.90 -14.79
C ASP A 497 12.10 23.13 -13.40
N PRO A 498 13.43 23.14 -13.23
CA PRO A 498 14.04 23.47 -11.94
C PRO A 498 13.87 24.96 -11.55
N GLU A 499 13.46 25.84 -12.46
CA GLU A 499 13.33 27.28 -12.19
C GLU A 499 11.89 27.73 -11.90
N GLY A 500 11.75 28.92 -11.31
CA GLY A 500 10.46 29.51 -10.91
C GLY A 500 9.90 28.95 -9.60
N PHE A 501 8.90 29.61 -9.04
CA PHE A 501 8.33 29.26 -7.73
C PHE A 501 6.96 28.61 -7.86
N VAL A 502 6.67 27.65 -6.98
CA VAL A 502 5.36 26.99 -6.91
C VAL A 502 4.32 27.97 -6.35
N TYR A 503 4.70 28.79 -5.36
CA TYR A 503 3.77 29.75 -4.78
C TYR A 503 3.31 30.83 -5.78
N ASP A 504 4.06 31.06 -6.87
CA ASP A 504 3.73 32.04 -7.91
C ASP A 504 2.69 31.56 -8.93
N MET A 505 2.28 30.29 -8.88
CA MET A 505 1.31 29.72 -9.82
C MET A 505 -0.09 30.32 -9.68
N ASP A 506 -0.78 30.48 -10.80
CA ASP A 506 -2.02 31.27 -10.93
C ASP A 506 -3.28 30.68 -10.29
N ARG A 507 -3.25 29.47 -9.68
CA ARG A 507 -4.48 28.80 -9.22
C ARG A 507 -4.35 28.00 -7.94
N TYR A 508 -5.32 28.22 -7.05
CA TYR A 508 -5.55 27.53 -5.78
C TYR A 508 -4.42 27.65 -4.75
N ILE A 509 -3.48 28.57 -4.95
CA ILE A 509 -2.44 28.86 -3.96
C ILE A 509 -3.00 29.90 -2.99
N PRO A 510 -2.92 29.69 -1.67
CA PRO A 510 -3.37 30.70 -0.73
C PRO A 510 -2.66 32.05 -0.91
N PHE A 511 -3.41 33.15 -0.92
CA PHE A 511 -2.87 34.49 -1.18
C PHE A 511 -1.76 34.88 -0.20
N TRP A 512 -1.81 34.36 1.02
CA TRP A 512 -0.93 34.74 2.11
C TRP A 512 0.53 34.33 1.85
N TRP A 513 0.82 33.37 0.96
CA TRP A 513 2.21 33.13 0.54
C TRP A 513 2.82 34.36 -0.12
N HIS A 514 2.08 35.07 -0.98
CA HIS A 514 2.53 36.32 -1.56
C HIS A 514 2.67 37.43 -0.52
N THR A 515 1.79 37.49 0.47
CA THR A 515 1.96 38.43 1.58
C THR A 515 3.28 38.15 2.31
N LEU A 516 3.53 36.89 2.68
CA LEU A 516 4.69 36.49 3.47
C LEU A 516 6.00 36.67 2.70
N VAL A 517 6.12 36.18 1.46
CA VAL A 517 7.37 36.32 0.66
C VAL A 517 7.67 37.76 0.24
N ASN A 518 6.77 38.72 0.45
CA ASN A 518 7.04 40.14 0.26
C ASN A 518 7.21 40.90 1.59
N ASP A 519 7.05 40.23 2.74
CA ASP A 519 7.27 40.83 4.05
C ASP A 519 8.77 40.80 4.42
N PRO A 520 9.35 41.91 4.89
CA PRO A 520 10.78 41.96 5.24
C PRO A 520 11.20 41.02 6.36
N ILE A 521 10.35 40.81 7.38
CA ILE A 521 10.66 39.94 8.52
C ILE A 521 10.68 38.48 8.04
N PHE A 522 9.71 38.09 7.21
CA PHE A 522 9.65 36.74 6.65
C PHE A 522 10.84 36.46 5.73
N ASN A 523 11.15 37.38 4.80
CA ASN A 523 12.28 37.23 3.88
C ASN A 523 13.62 37.10 4.58
N LYS A 524 13.85 37.93 5.61
CA LYS A 524 15.05 37.82 6.44
C LYS A 524 15.14 36.44 7.07
N LYS A 525 14.06 35.97 7.69
CA LYS A 525 14.04 34.65 8.33
C LYS A 525 14.21 33.50 7.33
N LEU A 526 13.59 33.62 6.15
CA LEU A 526 13.72 32.68 5.05
C LEU A 526 15.18 32.57 4.60
N THR A 527 15.84 33.70 4.36
CA THR A 527 17.25 33.77 3.94
C THR A 527 18.17 33.16 5.00
N GLU A 528 18.01 33.54 6.27
CA GLU A 528 18.80 33.00 7.39
C GLU A 528 18.64 31.48 7.51
N ARG A 529 17.39 31.00 7.48
CA ARG A 529 17.07 29.58 7.62
C ARG A 529 17.55 28.77 6.42
N TYR A 530 17.36 29.27 5.20
CA TYR A 530 17.84 28.61 3.99
C TYR A 530 19.37 28.53 3.98
N THR A 531 20.06 29.62 4.34
CA THR A 531 21.53 29.65 4.48
C THR A 531 22.03 28.62 5.48
N GLN A 532 21.35 28.47 6.62
CA GLN A 532 21.68 27.45 7.62
C GLN A 532 21.54 26.04 7.03
N LEU A 533 20.41 25.77 6.37
CA LEU A 533 20.11 24.43 5.83
C LEU A 533 21.02 24.06 4.66
N ARG A 534 21.41 25.02 3.81
CA ARG A 534 22.38 24.81 2.71
C ARG A 534 23.78 24.41 3.19
N LYS A 535 24.12 24.71 4.45
CA LYS A 535 25.36 24.23 5.10
C LYS A 535 25.22 22.83 5.72
N SER A 536 24.01 22.26 5.78
CA SER A 536 23.72 21.00 6.46
C SER A 536 22.74 20.11 5.66
N THR A 537 21.50 19.98 6.12
CA THR A 537 20.45 19.06 5.64
C THR A 537 20.07 19.28 4.18
N LEU A 538 20.23 20.49 3.67
CA LEU A 538 19.97 20.81 2.27
C LEU A 538 21.25 21.03 1.47
N SER A 539 22.45 20.71 1.98
CA SER A 539 23.69 20.75 1.20
C SER A 539 23.65 19.75 0.04
N ASP A 540 24.37 20.03 -1.05
CA ASP A 540 24.37 19.17 -2.24
C ASP A 540 24.84 17.76 -1.87
N LYS A 541 25.94 17.67 -1.13
CA LYS A 541 26.47 16.40 -0.61
C LYS A 541 25.44 15.64 0.22
N TYR A 542 24.71 16.32 1.11
CA TYR A 542 23.74 15.64 1.96
C TYR A 542 22.57 15.09 1.14
N ILE A 543 21.97 15.89 0.27
CA ILE A 543 20.81 15.45 -0.52
C ILE A 543 21.20 14.32 -1.49
N MET A 544 22.34 14.42 -2.17
CA MET A 544 22.81 13.35 -3.05
C MET A 544 23.06 12.05 -2.28
N ASN A 545 23.69 12.12 -1.10
CA ASN A 545 23.87 10.96 -0.23
C ASN A 545 22.54 10.36 0.25
N GLN A 546 21.51 11.18 0.52
CA GLN A 546 20.18 10.69 0.86
C GLN A 546 19.52 9.97 -0.31
N ILE A 547 19.60 10.53 -1.53
CA ILE A 547 19.12 9.88 -2.76
C ILE A 547 19.80 8.52 -2.94
N ASP A 548 21.13 8.47 -2.82
CA ASP A 548 21.91 7.24 -2.94
C ASP A 548 21.53 6.21 -1.87
N SER A 549 21.37 6.65 -0.62
CA SER A 549 21.01 5.77 0.49
C SER A 549 19.62 5.17 0.31
N LEU A 550 18.63 5.98 -0.08
CA LEU A 550 17.26 5.50 -0.32
C LEU A 550 17.19 4.57 -1.54
N SER A 551 17.90 4.93 -2.63
CA SER A 551 17.99 4.09 -3.83
C SER A 551 18.64 2.74 -3.51
N ALA A 552 19.72 2.74 -2.72
CA ALA A 552 20.40 1.51 -2.29
C ALA A 552 19.49 0.58 -1.45
N ILE A 553 18.58 1.13 -0.64
CA ILE A 553 17.58 0.34 0.10
C ILE A 553 16.62 -0.35 -0.88
N CYS A 554 16.14 0.35 -1.91
CA CYS A 554 15.23 -0.21 -2.90
C CYS A 554 15.90 -1.18 -3.89
N GLN A 555 17.17 -0.95 -4.22
CA GLN A 555 17.91 -1.63 -5.29
C GLN A 555 17.75 -3.16 -5.34
N PRO A 556 17.78 -3.91 -4.21
CA PRO A 556 17.65 -5.37 -4.23
C PRO A 556 16.33 -5.86 -4.85
N SER A 557 15.27 -5.05 -4.79
CA SER A 557 13.93 -5.41 -5.26
C SER A 557 13.48 -4.65 -6.50
N VAL A 558 14.25 -3.67 -6.98
CA VAL A 558 13.97 -2.87 -8.19
C VAL A 558 13.66 -3.77 -9.40
N ARG A 559 14.47 -4.81 -9.63
CA ARG A 559 14.26 -5.74 -10.75
C ARG A 559 12.92 -6.48 -10.68
N TYR A 560 12.45 -6.82 -9.48
CA TYR A 560 11.15 -7.49 -9.30
C TYR A 560 10.03 -6.47 -9.47
N ASN A 561 10.17 -5.28 -8.89
CA ASN A 561 9.20 -4.20 -9.04
C ASN A 561 8.98 -3.82 -10.51
N PHE A 562 10.04 -3.57 -11.28
CA PHE A 562 9.91 -3.17 -12.68
C PHE A 562 9.74 -4.34 -13.66
N SER A 563 9.98 -5.58 -13.21
CA SER A 563 9.41 -6.75 -13.91
C SER A 563 7.89 -6.75 -13.76
N LYS A 564 7.38 -6.62 -12.53
CA LYS A 564 5.94 -6.60 -12.24
C LYS A 564 5.22 -5.43 -12.93
N TRP A 565 5.80 -4.24 -12.82
CA TRP A 565 5.26 -2.99 -13.35
C TRP A 565 6.22 -2.45 -14.41
N THR A 566 5.97 -2.78 -15.68
CA THR A 566 6.84 -2.43 -16.82
C THR A 566 6.70 -0.96 -17.24
N VAL A 567 6.86 -0.05 -16.27
CA VAL A 567 6.59 1.39 -16.42
C VAL A 567 7.81 2.22 -16.89
N LEU A 568 9.01 1.64 -16.83
CA LEU A 568 10.24 2.31 -17.28
C LEU A 568 10.16 2.60 -18.80
N GLY A 569 10.57 3.79 -19.21
CA GLY A 569 10.54 4.26 -20.59
C GLY A 569 9.14 4.52 -21.17
N SER A 570 8.06 4.18 -20.46
CA SER A 570 6.69 4.40 -20.94
C SER A 570 6.26 5.86 -20.86
N SER A 571 5.75 6.38 -21.98
CA SER A 571 5.13 7.71 -22.13
C SER A 571 3.66 7.77 -21.69
N ASP A 572 3.06 6.62 -21.43
CA ASP A 572 1.61 6.49 -21.21
C ASP A 572 1.20 6.79 -19.76
N LEU A 573 2.15 7.21 -18.93
CA LEU A 573 1.98 7.46 -17.52
C LEU A 573 2.06 8.94 -17.20
N TRP A 574 0.90 9.50 -16.86
CA TRP A 574 0.83 10.81 -16.23
C TRP A 574 1.34 10.72 -14.77
N PRO A 575 2.07 11.72 -14.25
CA PRO A 575 2.46 12.99 -14.88
C PRO A 575 3.90 13.01 -15.41
N ASN A 576 4.53 11.88 -15.75
CA ASN A 576 5.97 11.83 -15.99
C ASN A 576 6.45 12.75 -17.14
N TYR A 577 7.40 13.64 -16.85
CA TYR A 577 8.13 14.42 -17.86
C TYR A 577 9.32 13.65 -18.44
N PHE A 578 10.23 13.20 -17.57
CA PHE A 578 11.35 12.37 -17.95
C PHE A 578 10.93 10.90 -17.99
N LEU A 579 11.39 10.19 -19.02
CA LEU A 579 11.03 8.80 -19.31
C LEU A 579 12.29 7.92 -19.30
N GLY A 580 12.87 7.72 -18.12
CA GLY A 580 14.05 6.88 -17.96
C GLY A 580 13.76 5.44 -18.35
N LYS A 581 14.61 4.86 -19.19
CA LYS A 581 14.51 3.46 -19.67
C LYS A 581 14.99 2.48 -18.61
N THR A 582 15.79 2.94 -17.66
CA THR A 582 16.32 2.18 -16.53
C THR A 582 15.98 2.87 -15.22
N TYR A 583 16.08 2.14 -14.11
CA TYR A 583 15.91 2.71 -12.79
C TYR A 583 17.02 3.72 -12.49
N GLU A 584 18.25 3.40 -12.89
CA GLU A 584 19.43 4.23 -12.71
C GLU A 584 19.27 5.59 -13.43
N GLU A 585 18.73 5.61 -14.65
CA GLU A 585 18.42 6.86 -15.37
C GLU A 585 17.41 7.74 -14.62
N GLU A 586 16.41 7.15 -13.94
CA GLU A 586 15.45 7.90 -13.12
C GLU A 586 16.11 8.50 -11.86
N ILE A 587 17.07 7.79 -11.27
CA ILE A 587 17.86 8.29 -10.14
C ILE A 587 18.80 9.42 -10.59
N ASP A 588 19.48 9.26 -11.72
CA ASP A 588 20.35 10.30 -12.28
C ASP A 588 19.55 11.54 -12.67
N TYR A 589 18.36 11.38 -13.23
CA TYR A 589 17.46 12.51 -13.49
C TYR A 589 17.05 13.22 -12.20
N LEU A 590 16.65 12.48 -11.16
CA LEU A 590 16.32 13.03 -9.85
C LEU A 590 17.47 13.85 -9.27
N LYS A 591 18.71 13.33 -9.31
CA LYS A 591 19.91 14.05 -8.85
C LYS A 591 20.17 15.32 -9.67
N ASN A 592 20.27 15.20 -10.99
CA ASN A 592 20.57 16.32 -11.88
C ASN A 592 19.52 17.42 -11.80
N TRP A 593 18.24 17.06 -11.68
CA TRP A 593 17.17 18.02 -11.49
C TRP A 593 17.30 18.74 -10.15
N THR A 594 17.59 17.99 -9.07
CA THR A 594 17.71 18.55 -7.72
C THR A 594 18.88 19.53 -7.60
N GLU A 595 20.03 19.20 -8.19
CA GLU A 595 21.19 20.10 -8.23
C GLU A 595 20.85 21.44 -8.92
N LYS A 596 20.23 21.37 -10.11
CA LYS A 596 19.78 22.58 -10.83
C LYS A 596 18.77 23.40 -10.02
N ARG A 597 17.86 22.72 -9.32
CA ARG A 597 16.86 23.38 -8.46
C ARG A 597 17.52 24.10 -7.29
N LEU A 598 18.48 23.47 -6.61
CA LEU A 598 19.22 24.09 -5.51
C LEU A 598 20.02 25.30 -6.01
N HIS A 599 20.70 25.19 -7.16
CA HIS A 599 21.38 26.35 -7.75
C HIS A 599 20.44 27.49 -8.12
N PHE A 600 19.24 27.19 -8.60
CA PHE A 600 18.23 28.22 -8.82
C PHE A 600 17.87 28.92 -7.51
N LEU A 601 17.52 28.17 -6.47
CA LEU A 601 17.13 28.72 -5.16
C LEU A 601 18.28 29.47 -4.48
N ASP A 602 19.52 29.02 -4.60
CA ASP A 602 20.71 29.73 -4.11
C ASP A 602 20.78 31.14 -4.75
N ARG A 603 20.52 31.27 -6.05
CA ARG A 603 20.48 32.59 -6.73
C ARG A 603 19.33 33.48 -6.27
N GLN A 604 18.22 32.90 -5.80
CA GLN A 604 17.05 33.67 -5.36
C GLN A 604 17.14 34.09 -3.90
N PHE A 605 17.57 33.18 -3.02
CA PHE A 605 17.53 33.39 -1.57
C PHE A 605 18.85 33.87 -0.97
N LEU A 606 20.00 33.63 -1.61
CA LEU A 606 21.31 33.97 -1.02
C LEU A 606 21.97 35.24 -1.60
N ARG A 607 21.47 35.77 -2.73
CA ARG A 607 22.05 36.96 -3.40
C ARG A 607 21.54 38.31 -2.89
N SER A 608 20.60 38.33 -1.95
CA SER A 608 20.03 39.56 -1.40
C SER A 608 21.00 40.36 -0.51
N GLU A 609 22.14 39.79 -0.08
CA GLU A 609 23.12 40.51 0.75
C GLU A 609 24.00 41.49 -0.05
N GLU A 610 24.16 41.35 -1.38
CA GLU A 610 25.02 42.24 -2.18
C GLU A 610 24.33 43.58 -2.54
N LYS A 611 22.99 43.63 -2.55
CA LYS A 611 22.23 44.82 -2.96
C LYS A 611 22.09 45.91 -1.88
N GLU A 612 22.53 45.66 -0.65
CA GLU A 612 22.59 46.70 0.40
C GLU A 612 23.99 47.35 0.51
N SER A 613 24.92 47.00 -0.40
CA SER A 613 26.30 47.53 -0.43
C SER A 613 26.68 48.33 -1.68
N GLU A 614 25.72 48.61 -2.57
CA GLU A 614 25.81 49.60 -3.67
C GLU A 614 24.79 50.72 -3.41
#